data_AF-A0A821QQN1-F1
#
_entry.id   AF-A0A821QQN1-F1
#
_cell.length_a   1.000
_cell.length_b   1.000
_cell.length_c   1.000
_cell.angle_alpha   90.00
_cell.angle_beta   90.00
_cell.angle_gamma   90.00
#
_symmetry.space_group_name_H-M   'P 1'
#
loop_
_entity.id
_entity.type
_entity.pdbx_description
1 polymer ?
#
loop_
_entity_poly.entity_id
_entity_poly.type
_entity_poly.pdbx_seq_one_letter_code
_entity_poly.pdbx_strand_id
1 'polypeptide(L)'
;MVRCGKALTGPQDESLKHLLPFTLRTAMSVHSTLDLVKLLNATEKIGYSGTYTTTEPEWIGTVPIGYADGWHQNFKGTGVLVEGKRLSIVGRISMDQLMIGLDRPYPIGTRVTFVGQQGNDTITVDDVAQYANIPMLEVSCSFTNRIPRIYKQSVSTTNGANIFFEPLNLLGTVLCLYFIHQW
;
A
#
# COMPACT_ATOMS: atom_id res chain seq x y z
N MET A 1 25.03 2.00 -25.45
CA MET A 1 24.67 2.40 -24.07
C MET A 1 23.17 2.22 -23.89
N VAL A 2 22.74 1.45 -22.89
CA VAL A 2 21.32 1.20 -22.57
C VAL A 2 20.93 2.05 -21.37
N ARG A 3 19.69 2.57 -21.34
CA ARG A 3 19.13 3.32 -20.21
C ARG A 3 18.04 2.50 -19.53
N CYS A 4 18.42 1.77 -18.48
CA CYS A 4 17.48 0.98 -17.69
C CYS A 4 16.74 1.89 -16.71
N GLY A 5 15.45 2.12 -16.95
CA GLY A 5 14.57 2.90 -16.07
C GLY A 5 13.55 2.01 -15.37
N LYS A 6 12.36 1.87 -15.98
CA LYS A 6 11.18 1.17 -15.42
C LYS A 6 11.48 -0.23 -14.85
N ALA A 7 12.39 -0.98 -15.47
CA ALA A 7 12.76 -2.32 -15.00
C ALA A 7 13.40 -2.33 -13.60
N LEU A 8 13.98 -1.22 -13.14
CA LEU A 8 14.60 -1.10 -11.82
C LEU A 8 13.59 -1.05 -10.67
N THR A 9 12.32 -0.69 -10.95
CA THR A 9 11.29 -0.55 -9.90
C THR A 9 10.51 -1.84 -9.65
N GLY A 10 10.64 -2.82 -10.55
CA GLY A 10 10.13 -4.18 -10.36
C GLY A 10 9.39 -4.75 -11.56
N PRO A 11 8.69 -5.89 -11.34
CA PRO A 11 7.99 -6.59 -12.40
C PRO A 11 6.96 -5.68 -13.06
N GLN A 12 6.94 -5.76 -14.39
CA GLN A 12 5.94 -5.14 -15.23
C GLN A 12 4.78 -6.10 -15.43
N ASP A 13 3.72 -5.60 -16.07
CA ASP A 13 2.64 -6.34 -16.71
C ASP A 13 2.96 -7.84 -16.84
N GLU A 14 2.14 -8.67 -16.18
CA GLU A 14 2.29 -10.13 -16.15
C GLU A 14 2.55 -10.71 -17.56
N SER A 15 1.99 -10.08 -18.60
CA SER A 15 2.15 -10.48 -19.98
C SER A 15 3.61 -10.47 -20.46
N LEU A 16 4.50 -9.66 -19.88
CA LEU A 16 5.89 -9.52 -20.33
C LEU A 16 6.87 -10.37 -19.51
N LYS A 17 6.43 -10.98 -18.41
CA LYS A 17 7.33 -11.73 -17.51
C LYS A 17 8.02 -12.90 -18.20
N HIS A 18 7.34 -13.57 -19.12
CA HIS A 18 7.87 -14.73 -19.84
C HIS A 18 8.95 -14.36 -20.88
N LEU A 19 9.07 -13.08 -21.25
CA LEU A 19 10.06 -12.59 -22.21
C LEU A 19 11.41 -12.25 -21.56
N LEU A 20 11.45 -12.15 -20.24
CA LEU A 20 12.67 -11.78 -19.51
C LEU A 20 13.43 -13.05 -19.09
N PRO A 21 14.76 -13.11 -19.29
CA PRO A 21 15.56 -14.25 -18.85
C PRO A 21 15.78 -14.27 -17.32
N PHE A 22 15.19 -13.31 -16.59
CA PHE A 22 15.31 -13.15 -15.14
C PHE A 22 14.01 -12.62 -14.54
N THR A 23 13.83 -12.85 -13.24
CA THR A 23 12.66 -12.36 -12.49
C THR A 23 12.95 -10.99 -11.89
N LEU A 24 12.12 -10.00 -12.23
CA LEU A 24 12.14 -8.69 -11.59
C LEU A 24 11.49 -8.76 -10.21
N ARG A 25 12.08 -8.06 -9.24
CA ARG A 25 11.56 -7.95 -7.87
C ARG A 25 11.03 -6.55 -7.61
N THR A 26 9.89 -6.45 -6.96
CA THR A 26 9.29 -5.16 -6.57
C THR A 26 10.23 -4.41 -5.63
N ALA A 27 10.57 -3.17 -6.00
CA ALA A 27 11.52 -2.35 -5.25
C ALA A 27 10.84 -1.48 -4.18
N MET A 28 9.50 -1.46 -4.09
CA MET A 28 8.79 -0.58 -3.16
C MET A 28 7.57 -1.25 -2.51
N SER A 29 7.23 -0.78 -1.32
CA SER A 29 6.03 -1.17 -0.59
C SER A 29 5.57 0.02 0.26
N VAL A 30 4.26 0.18 0.41
CA VAL A 30 3.63 1.32 1.09
C VAL A 30 2.80 0.78 2.23
N HIS A 31 3.09 1.27 3.43
CA HIS A 31 2.45 0.82 4.66
C HIS A 31 1.96 2.01 5.49
N SER A 32 0.97 1.76 6.32
CA SER A 32 0.49 2.65 7.36
C SER A 32 -0.03 1.82 8.54
N THR A 33 -0.69 2.46 9.49
CA THR A 33 -1.28 1.81 10.67
C THR A 33 -2.70 2.32 10.90
N LEU A 34 -3.54 1.49 11.51
CA LEU A 34 -4.83 1.95 12.03
C LEU A 34 -4.59 2.96 13.16
N ASP A 35 -5.11 4.17 13.03
CA ASP A 35 -5.05 5.23 14.05
C ASP A 35 -6.30 5.23 14.95
N LEU A 36 -7.44 4.88 14.36
CA LEU A 36 -8.71 4.73 15.06
C LEU A 36 -9.46 3.51 14.53
N VAL A 37 -10.15 2.81 15.43
CA VAL A 37 -11.09 1.74 15.09
C VAL A 37 -12.38 1.97 15.85
N LYS A 38 -13.49 2.07 15.13
CA LYS A 38 -14.81 2.37 15.71
C LYS A 38 -15.89 1.52 15.05
N LEU A 39 -16.82 1.00 15.85
CA LEU A 39 -18.07 0.43 15.34
C LEU A 39 -19.03 1.57 15.03
N LEU A 40 -19.47 1.66 13.79
CA LEU A 40 -20.52 2.56 13.36
C LEU A 40 -21.84 1.81 13.30
N ASN A 41 -22.93 2.48 13.69
CA ASN A 41 -24.28 1.93 13.53
C ASN A 41 -24.76 2.09 12.09
N ALA A 42 -25.85 1.41 11.74
CA ALA A 42 -26.52 1.64 10.46
C ALA A 42 -26.91 3.13 10.31
N THR A 43 -26.94 3.61 9.06
CA THR A 43 -27.28 4.97 8.63
C THR A 43 -26.31 6.09 9.04
N GLU A 44 -25.15 5.75 9.61
CA GLU A 44 -24.08 6.71 9.89
C GLU A 44 -23.29 7.04 8.60
N LYS A 45 -22.89 8.31 8.46
CA LYS A 45 -22.20 8.81 7.26
C LYS A 45 -20.69 8.89 7.49
N ILE A 46 -19.92 8.49 6.48
CA ILE A 46 -18.45 8.48 6.53
C ILE A 46 -17.86 9.46 5.51
N GLY A 47 -16.84 10.20 5.96
CA GLY A 47 -16.02 11.09 5.14
C GLY A 47 -16.70 12.42 4.78
N TYR A 48 -15.95 13.26 4.07
CA TYR A 48 -16.47 14.54 3.58
C TYR A 48 -17.69 14.35 2.68
N SER A 49 -18.69 15.21 2.87
CA SER A 49 -19.99 15.19 2.18
C SER A 49 -20.83 13.93 2.42
N GLY A 50 -20.42 13.02 3.33
CA GLY A 50 -21.18 11.84 3.71
C GLY A 50 -21.53 10.92 2.54
N THR A 51 -20.59 10.76 1.59
CA THR A 51 -20.81 9.98 0.35
C THR A 51 -20.94 8.48 0.58
N TYR A 52 -20.58 8.00 1.77
CA TYR A 52 -20.79 6.63 2.20
C TYR A 52 -21.71 6.64 3.42
N THR A 53 -22.72 5.79 3.40
CA THR A 53 -23.67 5.59 4.49
C THR A 53 -23.66 4.11 4.82
N THR A 54 -23.42 3.77 6.08
CA THR A 54 -23.46 2.38 6.56
C THR A 54 -24.87 1.81 6.41
N THR A 55 -24.98 0.57 5.96
CA THR A 55 -26.29 -0.12 5.84
C THR A 55 -26.58 -1.00 7.05
N GLU A 56 -25.52 -1.46 7.71
CA GLU A 56 -25.57 -2.30 8.90
C GLU A 56 -24.49 -1.83 9.89
N PRO A 57 -24.43 -2.38 11.12
CA PRO A 57 -23.31 -2.11 12.01
C PRO A 57 -21.98 -2.57 11.38
N GLU A 58 -21.07 -1.62 11.14
CA GLU A 58 -19.82 -1.84 10.41
C GLU A 58 -18.63 -1.35 11.22
N TRP A 59 -17.56 -2.14 11.29
CA TRP A 59 -16.29 -1.69 11.88
C TRP A 59 -15.54 -0.83 10.88
N ILE A 60 -15.14 0.37 11.30
CA ILE A 60 -14.43 1.32 10.46
C ILE A 60 -13.05 1.63 11.06
N GLY A 61 -12.02 1.50 10.24
CA GLY A 61 -10.66 1.90 10.57
C GLY A 61 -10.32 3.24 9.93
N THR A 62 -9.66 4.14 10.66
CA THR A 62 -9.06 5.36 10.11
C THR A 62 -7.55 5.16 9.93
N VAL A 63 -7.03 5.56 8.78
CA VAL A 63 -5.62 5.40 8.40
C VAL A 63 -5.02 6.76 8.05
N PRO A 64 -3.84 7.14 8.60
CA PRO A 64 -3.22 8.45 8.41
C PRO A 64 -2.45 8.53 7.09
N ILE A 65 -3.16 8.36 5.98
CA ILE A 65 -2.68 8.60 4.62
C ILE A 65 -3.82 9.16 3.78
N GLY A 66 -3.53 10.20 3.00
CA GLY A 66 -4.51 10.81 2.11
C GLY A 66 -3.93 11.23 0.76
N TYR A 67 -4.68 12.05 0.05
CA TYR A 67 -4.28 12.49 -1.29
C TYR A 67 -3.06 13.42 -1.28
N ALA A 68 -2.76 14.11 -0.17
CA ALA A 68 -1.55 14.93 -0.05
C ALA A 68 -0.28 14.08 0.15
N ASP A 69 -0.44 12.83 0.56
CA ASP A 69 0.65 11.85 0.67
C ASP A 69 0.87 11.08 -0.65
N GLY A 70 -0.03 11.24 -1.61
CA GLY A 70 0.03 10.60 -2.94
C GLY A 70 -0.96 9.47 -3.15
N TRP A 71 -1.85 9.19 -2.18
CA TRP A 71 -2.92 8.21 -2.32
C TRP A 71 -4.20 8.88 -2.84
N HIS A 72 -4.37 8.89 -4.17
CA HIS A 72 -5.43 9.66 -4.83
C HIS A 72 -6.80 8.96 -4.83
N GLN A 73 -7.86 9.73 -5.10
CA GLN A 73 -9.24 9.23 -5.13
C GLN A 73 -9.45 8.07 -6.11
N ASN A 74 -8.78 8.11 -7.25
CA ASN A 74 -8.83 7.07 -8.28
C ASN A 74 -8.08 5.78 -7.88
N PHE A 75 -7.36 5.75 -6.75
CA PHE A 75 -6.70 4.52 -6.26
C PHE A 75 -7.61 3.72 -5.31
N LYS A 76 -8.71 4.33 -4.86
CA LYS A 76 -9.59 3.84 -3.79
C LYS A 76 -10.00 2.38 -3.92
N GLY A 77 -10.44 1.93 -5.10
CA GLY A 77 -10.98 0.57 -5.25
C GLY A 77 -9.95 -0.55 -5.38
N THR A 78 -8.65 -0.22 -5.36
CA THR A 78 -7.58 -1.24 -5.20
C THR A 78 -7.67 -1.94 -3.83
N GLY A 79 -8.25 -1.25 -2.83
CA GLY A 79 -8.32 -1.71 -1.45
C GLY A 79 -6.97 -1.63 -0.73
N VAL A 80 -6.92 -2.28 0.43
CA VAL A 80 -5.72 -2.41 1.28
C VAL A 80 -5.66 -3.79 1.91
N LEU A 81 -4.49 -4.22 2.38
CA LEU A 81 -4.35 -5.46 3.16
C LEU A 81 -4.23 -5.15 4.66
N VAL A 82 -5.01 -5.87 5.48
CA VAL A 82 -4.91 -5.87 6.94
C VAL A 82 -4.91 -7.33 7.42
N GLU A 83 -3.87 -7.75 8.13
CA GLU A 83 -3.62 -9.14 8.52
C GLU A 83 -3.81 -10.17 7.39
N GLY A 84 -3.38 -9.83 6.18
CA GLY A 84 -3.47 -10.73 5.02
C GLY A 84 -4.85 -10.81 4.38
N LYS A 85 -5.80 -9.97 4.79
CA LYS A 85 -7.12 -9.83 4.15
C LYS A 85 -7.22 -8.53 3.37
N ARG A 86 -7.76 -8.60 2.15
CA ARG A 86 -8.08 -7.42 1.34
C ARG A 86 -9.37 -6.78 1.83
N LEU A 87 -9.27 -5.51 2.21
CA LEU A 87 -10.36 -4.70 2.74
C LEU A 87 -10.57 -3.46 1.87
N SER A 88 -11.80 -2.95 1.88
CA SER A 88 -12.23 -1.84 1.02
C SER A 88 -12.00 -0.49 1.69
N ILE A 89 -11.53 0.49 0.91
CA ILE A 89 -11.53 1.89 1.33
C ILE A 89 -12.95 2.44 1.16
N VAL A 90 -13.50 3.06 2.21
CA VAL A 90 -14.88 3.59 2.25
C VAL A 90 -14.88 5.12 2.35
N GLY A 91 -15.98 5.74 1.92
CA GLY A 91 -16.07 7.21 1.88
C GLY A 91 -15.12 7.86 0.86
N ARG A 92 -14.88 9.17 1.00
CA ARG A 92 -13.88 9.91 0.20
C ARG A 92 -12.54 9.90 0.92
N ILE A 93 -11.44 9.83 0.16
CA ILE A 93 -10.10 10.04 0.70
C ILE A 93 -9.93 11.52 1.07
N SER A 94 -9.47 11.81 2.29
CA SER A 94 -9.22 13.18 2.76
C SER A 94 -7.79 13.60 2.45
N MET A 95 -7.39 14.81 2.86
CA MET A 95 -6.04 15.32 2.62
C MET A 95 -4.97 14.41 3.24
N ASP A 96 -5.20 14.01 4.49
CA ASP A 96 -4.20 13.33 5.33
C ASP A 96 -4.68 11.97 5.85
N GLN A 97 -5.94 11.59 5.56
CA GLN A 97 -6.56 10.40 6.14
C GLN A 97 -7.56 9.75 5.19
N LEU A 98 -7.80 8.45 5.37
CA LEU A 98 -8.86 7.70 4.74
C LEU A 98 -9.48 6.68 5.69
N MET A 99 -10.62 6.14 5.30
CA MET A 99 -11.35 5.13 6.08
C MET A 99 -11.39 3.80 5.35
N ILE A 100 -11.33 2.71 6.11
CA ILE A 100 -11.42 1.35 5.61
C ILE A 100 -12.55 0.61 6.33
N GLY A 101 -13.34 -0.17 5.58
CA GLY A 101 -14.31 -1.09 6.15
C GLY A 101 -13.59 -2.34 6.67
N LEU A 102 -13.80 -2.67 7.94
CA LEU A 102 -13.16 -3.78 8.63
C LEU A 102 -14.16 -4.93 8.82
N ASP A 103 -13.70 -6.16 8.69
CA ASP A 103 -14.51 -7.37 8.92
C ASP A 103 -14.68 -7.70 10.41
N ARG A 104 -13.83 -7.12 11.26
CA ARG A 104 -13.82 -7.29 12.72
C ARG A 104 -13.12 -6.12 13.39
N PRO A 105 -13.18 -5.93 14.72
CA PRO A 105 -12.31 -4.97 15.37
C PRO A 105 -10.85 -5.43 15.27
N TYR A 106 -9.97 -4.49 14.93
CA TYR A 106 -8.52 -4.64 14.97
C TYR A 106 -7.93 -3.70 16.03
N PRO A 107 -6.78 -4.04 16.63
CA PRO A 107 -6.07 -3.11 17.50
C PRO A 107 -5.61 -1.84 16.76
N ILE A 108 -5.60 -0.70 17.44
CA ILE A 108 -4.88 0.49 16.96
C ILE A 108 -3.40 0.13 16.79
N GLY A 109 -2.76 0.64 15.74
CA GLY A 109 -1.39 0.30 15.36
C GLY A 109 -1.28 -0.90 14.40
N THR A 110 -2.37 -1.62 14.13
CA THR A 110 -2.36 -2.73 13.16
C THR A 110 -1.91 -2.23 11.79
N ARG A 111 -0.98 -2.96 11.16
CA ARG A 111 -0.39 -2.59 9.87
C ARG A 111 -1.42 -2.68 8.74
N VAL A 112 -1.53 -1.60 7.98
CA VAL A 112 -2.29 -1.50 6.73
C VAL A 112 -1.29 -1.44 5.57
N THR A 113 -1.40 -2.36 4.61
CA THR A 113 -0.54 -2.38 3.42
C THR A 113 -1.30 -1.91 2.19
N PHE A 114 -0.82 -0.85 1.56
CA PHE A 114 -1.37 -0.27 0.32
C PHE A 114 -0.71 -0.86 -0.92
N VAL A 115 0.60 -1.08 -0.85
CA VAL A 115 1.40 -1.76 -1.88
C VAL A 115 2.35 -2.70 -1.15
N GLY A 116 2.38 -3.97 -1.54
CA GLY A 116 3.18 -5.01 -0.92
C GLY A 116 2.36 -6.27 -0.66
N GLN A 117 2.96 -7.21 0.07
CA GLN A 117 2.39 -8.52 0.36
C GLN A 117 2.06 -8.64 1.86
N GLN A 118 0.94 -9.29 2.17
CA GLN A 118 0.63 -9.80 3.50
C GLN A 118 0.08 -11.22 3.37
N GLY A 119 0.79 -12.21 3.91
CA GLY A 119 0.41 -13.62 3.75
C GLY A 119 0.39 -14.02 2.27
N ASN A 120 -0.77 -14.51 1.82
CA ASN A 120 -0.97 -14.98 0.44
C ASN A 120 -1.48 -13.89 -0.52
N ASP A 121 -1.89 -12.73 0.00
CA ASP A 121 -2.43 -11.64 -0.83
C ASP A 121 -1.37 -10.57 -1.06
N THR A 122 -1.40 -9.97 -2.25
CA THR A 122 -0.46 -8.96 -2.71
C THR A 122 -1.20 -7.85 -3.43
N ILE A 123 -0.80 -6.61 -3.15
CA ILE A 123 -1.19 -5.44 -3.93
C ILE A 123 0.07 -4.90 -4.59
N THR A 124 0.13 -4.97 -5.92
CA THR A 124 1.26 -4.44 -6.69
C THR A 124 1.02 -2.98 -7.08
N VAL A 125 2.08 -2.27 -7.45
CA VAL A 125 1.96 -0.93 -8.05
C VAL A 125 1.17 -0.99 -9.36
N ASP A 126 1.32 -2.09 -10.11
CA ASP A 126 0.62 -2.32 -11.36
C ASP A 126 -0.89 -2.51 -11.12
N ASP A 127 -1.29 -3.20 -10.05
CA ASP A 127 -2.71 -3.34 -9.67
C ASP A 127 -3.36 -1.96 -9.45
N VAL A 128 -2.65 -1.07 -8.75
CA VAL A 128 -3.12 0.31 -8.51
C VAL A 128 -3.21 1.10 -9.82
N ALA A 129 -2.22 0.94 -10.70
CA ALA A 129 -2.19 1.62 -12.00
C ALA A 129 -3.30 1.12 -12.93
N GLN A 130 -3.51 -0.20 -13.00
CA GLN A 130 -4.58 -0.83 -13.77
C GLN A 130 -5.95 -0.37 -13.28
N TYR A 131 -6.17 -0.37 -11.96
CA TYR A 131 -7.42 0.13 -11.37
C TYR A 131 -7.66 1.61 -11.71
N ALA A 132 -6.62 2.44 -11.62
CA ALA A 132 -6.70 3.87 -11.87
C ALA A 132 -6.65 4.25 -13.36
N ASN A 133 -6.41 3.28 -14.26
CA ASN A 133 -6.17 3.46 -15.69
C ASN A 133 -5.07 4.49 -15.99
N ILE A 134 -3.93 4.37 -15.30
CA ILE A 134 -2.75 5.23 -15.49
C ILE A 134 -1.46 4.39 -15.59
N PRO A 135 -0.36 4.95 -16.11
CA PRO A 135 0.93 4.27 -16.12
C PRO A 135 1.44 3.95 -14.69
N MET A 136 1.96 2.74 -14.50
CA MET A 136 2.58 2.26 -13.24
C MET A 136 3.59 3.24 -12.61
N LEU A 137 4.39 3.93 -13.43
CA LEU A 137 5.38 4.90 -12.92
C LEU A 137 4.72 6.15 -12.32
N GLU A 138 3.53 6.54 -12.77
CA GLU A 138 2.81 7.67 -12.19
C GLU A 138 2.37 7.35 -10.76
N VAL A 139 1.94 6.11 -10.48
CA VAL A 139 1.66 5.66 -9.10
C VAL A 139 2.93 5.71 -8.25
N SER A 140 4.07 5.24 -8.79
CA SER A 140 5.34 5.23 -8.04
C SER A 140 5.81 6.65 -7.69
N CYS A 141 5.59 7.59 -8.62
CA CYS A 141 5.99 8.99 -8.48
C CYS A 141 4.97 9.86 -7.73
N SER A 142 3.75 9.37 -7.48
CA SER A 142 2.72 10.16 -6.78
C SER A 142 3.03 10.37 -5.30
N PHE A 143 3.80 9.47 -4.68
CA PHE A 143 4.13 9.53 -3.26
C PHE A 143 5.01 10.72 -2.91
N THR A 144 4.45 11.64 -2.12
CA THR A 144 5.07 12.93 -1.83
C THR A 144 6.13 12.84 -0.73
N ASN A 145 6.83 13.95 -0.47
CA ASN A 145 7.84 14.03 0.58
C ASN A 145 7.32 13.93 2.01
N ARG A 146 5.99 13.92 2.19
CA ARG A 146 5.36 13.71 3.48
C ARG A 146 5.48 12.27 3.97
N ILE A 147 5.60 11.31 3.05
CA ILE A 147 5.82 9.92 3.43
C ILE A 147 7.33 9.69 3.61
N PRO A 148 7.79 9.23 4.79
CA PRO A 148 9.19 8.86 5.02
C PRO A 148 9.57 7.64 4.18
N ARG A 149 10.79 7.67 3.63
CA ARG A 149 11.35 6.57 2.84
C ARG A 149 12.29 5.76 3.73
N ILE A 150 11.99 4.48 3.95
CA ILE A 150 12.89 3.55 4.63
C ILE A 150 13.57 2.68 3.59
N TYR A 151 14.89 2.79 3.51
CA TYR A 151 15.71 1.99 2.63
C TYR A 151 16.15 0.72 3.35
N LYS A 152 15.66 -0.44 2.90
CA LYS A 152 16.18 -1.73 3.36
C LYS A 152 17.44 -2.05 2.56
N GLN A 153 18.58 -2.08 3.24
CA GLN A 153 19.82 -2.59 2.68
C GLN A 153 19.71 -4.12 2.59
N SER A 154 19.90 -4.68 1.40
CA SER A 154 20.15 -6.12 1.28
C SER A 154 21.57 -6.39 1.76
N VAL A 155 21.75 -6.90 2.97
CA VAL A 155 23.01 -7.57 3.31
C VAL A 155 23.03 -8.87 2.52
N SER A 156 23.94 -8.99 1.56
CA SER A 156 24.20 -10.25 0.87
C SER A 156 24.89 -11.21 1.85
N THR A 157 24.10 -11.99 2.58
CA THR A 157 24.64 -13.08 3.40
C THR A 157 25.18 -14.16 2.46
N THR A 158 26.49 -14.33 2.37
CA THR A 158 27.12 -15.42 1.61
C THR A 158 26.80 -16.81 2.18
N ASN A 159 26.05 -16.93 3.29
CA ASN A 159 25.78 -18.16 4.02
C ASN A 159 24.29 -18.34 4.44
N GLY A 160 23.35 -18.27 3.49
CA GLY A 160 22.07 -18.98 3.61
C GLY A 160 21.03 -18.53 4.66
N ALA A 161 21.22 -17.39 5.34
CA ALA A 161 20.20 -16.83 6.25
C ALA A 161 19.57 -15.57 5.65
N ASN A 162 18.30 -15.66 5.24
CA ASN A 162 17.49 -14.51 4.85
C ASN A 162 17.16 -13.69 6.10
N ILE A 163 17.75 -12.50 6.23
CA ILE A 163 17.46 -11.58 7.33
C ILE A 163 16.23 -10.76 6.91
N PHE A 164 15.06 -11.13 7.42
CA PHE A 164 13.87 -10.29 7.31
C PHE A 164 14.01 -9.11 8.28
N PHE A 165 14.26 -7.91 7.75
CA PHE A 165 14.09 -6.69 8.53
C PHE A 165 12.59 -6.42 8.67
N GLU A 166 12.03 -6.71 9.85
CA GLU A 166 10.77 -6.11 10.28
C GLU A 166 10.96 -4.59 10.35
N PRO A 167 10.06 -3.79 9.75
CA PRO A 167 10.12 -2.35 9.95
C PRO A 167 9.89 -2.08 11.45
N LEU A 168 10.76 -1.28 12.06
CA LEU A 168 10.56 -0.72 13.39
C LEU A 168 9.10 -0.27 13.56
N ASN A 169 8.54 -0.45 14.76
CA ASN A 169 7.23 0.06 15.20
C ASN A 169 7.16 1.59 15.06
N LEU A 170 7.07 2.08 13.83
CA LEU A 170 6.83 3.46 13.49
C LEU A 170 5.32 3.63 13.44
N LEU A 171 4.78 4.36 14.41
CA LEU A 171 3.43 4.91 14.33
C LEU A 171 3.41 5.87 13.13
N GLY A 172 2.63 5.55 12.09
CA GLY A 172 2.47 6.39 10.90
C GLY A 172 2.66 5.66 9.56
N THR A 173 2.50 6.44 8.48
CA THR A 173 2.66 5.97 7.09
C THR A 173 4.13 5.95 6.69
N VAL A 174 4.55 4.88 6.04
CA VAL A 174 5.93 4.67 5.61
C VAL A 174 5.97 4.08 4.21
N LEU A 175 6.80 4.65 3.35
CA LEU A 175 7.20 4.07 2.08
C LEU A 175 8.50 3.29 2.30
N CYS A 176 8.45 1.98 2.18
CA CYS A 176 9.62 1.13 2.27
C CYS A 176 10.16 0.85 0.86
N LEU A 177 11.40 1.29 0.61
CA LEU A 177 12.13 1.06 -0.63
C LEU A 177 13.20 -0.03 -0.40
N TYR A 178 13.26 -0.99 -1.31
CA TYR A 178 14.29 -2.01 -1.38
C TYR A 178 15.35 -1.54 -2.38
N PHE A 179 16.58 -1.34 -1.91
CA PHE A 179 17.70 -1.04 -2.79
C PHE A 179 18.33 -2.36 -3.23
N ILE A 180 18.17 -2.72 -4.50
CA ILE A 180 18.83 -3.89 -5.09
C ILE A 180 20.21 -3.41 -5.56
N HIS A 181 21.24 -3.55 -4.74
CA HIS A 181 22.62 -3.49 -5.22
C HIS A 181 22.93 -4.83 -5.89
N GLN A 182 22.79 -4.89 -7.20
CA GLN A 182 23.36 -5.94 -8.04
C GLN A 182 24.19 -5.19 -9.09
N TRP A 183 25.48 -5.02 -8.79
CA TRP A 183 26.51 -4.66 -9.77
C TRP A 183 27.31 -5.92 -10.07
#